data_AF-A0A7C5K078-F1
#
_entry.id   AF-A0A7C5K078-F1
#
_cell.length_a   1.000
_cell.length_b   1.000
_cell.length_c   1.000
_cell.angle_alpha   90.00
_cell.angle_beta   90.00
_cell.angle_gamma   90.00
#
_symmetry.space_group_name_H-M   'P 1'
#
loop_
_entity.id
_entity.type
_entity.pdbx_description
1 polymer ?
#
loop_
_entity_poly.entity_id
_entity_poly.type
_entity_poly.pdbx_seq_one_letter_code
_entity_poly.pdbx_strand_id
1 'polypeptide(L)'
;MIIESLEKLNTGEKLEVIGDKPFVDIMPKLEEAEYEVELQKMGEFFILRITKTESSRELNMEVEECDESLEEITENTNVAKLLKAYPESLDILVKYGFSPLHNPVLRKTLARTVTLKQAKKLIGMSDEKFKGMVEELKKLEKK
;
A
#
# COMPACT_ATOMS: atom_id res chain seq x y z
N MET A 1 -1.43 2.28 14.98
CA MET A 1 -0.64 1.75 13.84
C MET A 1 0.33 0.69 14.35
N ILE A 2 0.82 -0.23 13.50
CA ILE A 2 1.75 -1.30 13.91
C ILE A 2 3.00 -0.73 14.61
N ILE A 3 3.54 0.38 14.12
CA ILE A 3 4.76 1.00 14.65
C ILE A 3 4.55 1.60 16.04
N GLU A 4 3.44 2.30 16.28
CA GLU A 4 3.11 2.79 17.63
C GLU A 4 2.99 1.66 18.65
N SER A 5 2.56 0.48 18.20
CA SER A 5 2.53 -0.73 19.04
C SER A 5 3.93 -1.27 19.29
N LEU A 6 4.82 -1.24 18.29
CA LEU A 6 6.22 -1.68 18.42
C LEU A 6 7.05 -0.78 19.34
N GLU A 7 6.80 0.52 19.35
CA GLU A 7 7.45 1.47 20.26
C GLU A 7 7.11 1.17 21.72
N LYS A 8 5.87 0.77 21.97
CA LYS A 8 5.34 0.47 23.32
C LYS A 8 5.73 -0.92 23.83
N LEU A 9 6.30 -1.78 23.00
CA LEU A 9 6.79 -3.09 23.43
C LEU A 9 8.00 -2.93 24.36
N ASN A 10 8.01 -3.70 25.43
CA ASN A 10 9.19 -3.96 26.23
C ASN A 10 10.07 -5.02 25.56
N THR A 11 11.34 -5.07 25.93
CA THR A 11 12.29 -6.08 25.45
C THR A 11 11.80 -7.49 25.79
N GLY A 12 11.78 -8.38 24.80
CA GLY A 12 11.29 -9.75 24.90
C GLY A 12 9.78 -9.89 24.65
N GLU A 13 9.05 -8.79 24.53
CA GLU A 13 7.63 -8.83 24.16
C GLU A 13 7.45 -9.04 22.65
N LYS A 14 6.33 -9.69 22.30
CA LYS A 14 5.97 -10.07 20.94
C LYS A 14 4.71 -9.34 20.50
N LEU A 15 4.69 -8.86 19.27
CA LEU A 15 3.51 -8.36 18.57
C LEU A 15 3.16 -9.32 17.44
N GLU A 16 1.91 -9.76 17.41
CA GLU A 16 1.36 -10.56 16.30
C GLU A 16 0.45 -9.68 15.43
N VAL A 17 0.70 -9.70 14.13
CA VAL A 17 -0.06 -8.94 13.13
C VAL A 17 -0.59 -9.91 12.08
N ILE A 18 -1.87 -9.78 11.73
CA ILE A 18 -2.52 -10.61 10.71
C ILE A 18 -2.82 -9.74 9.49
N GLY A 19 -2.44 -10.21 8.31
CA GLY A 19 -2.69 -9.55 7.03
C GLY A 19 -3.20 -10.52 5.97
N ASP A 20 -3.88 -9.99 4.96
CA ASP A 20 -4.33 -10.71 3.76
C ASP A 20 -3.22 -10.91 2.70
N LYS A 21 -2.05 -10.31 2.92
CA LYS A 21 -0.87 -10.36 2.04
C LYS A 21 0.43 -10.46 2.86
N PRO A 22 1.54 -10.93 2.28
CA PRO A 22 2.81 -11.04 3.00
C PRO A 22 3.40 -9.65 3.31
N PHE A 23 4.05 -9.53 4.47
CA PHE A 23 4.57 -8.27 5.02
C PHE A 23 5.94 -7.85 4.43
N VAL A 24 6.13 -8.05 3.13
CA VAL A 24 7.43 -7.89 2.44
C VAL A 24 8.02 -6.49 2.55
N ASP A 25 7.18 -5.45 2.64
CA ASP A 25 7.64 -4.05 2.67
C ASP A 25 8.20 -3.63 4.04
N ILE A 26 7.73 -4.25 5.12
CA ILE A 26 8.11 -3.89 6.50
C ILE A 26 9.18 -4.83 7.06
N MET A 27 9.28 -6.06 6.56
CA MET A 27 10.26 -7.04 7.02
C MET A 27 11.71 -6.52 6.96
N PRO A 28 12.21 -5.94 5.83
CA PRO A 28 13.57 -5.43 5.76
C PRO A 28 13.84 -4.36 6.82
N LYS A 29 12.86 -3.48 7.07
CA LYS A 29 12.98 -2.40 8.06
C LYS A 29 13.05 -2.95 9.48
N LEU A 30 12.29 -4.01 9.77
CA LEU A 30 12.32 -4.68 11.07
C LEU A 30 13.66 -5.39 11.28
N GLU A 31 14.17 -6.06 10.25
CA GLU A 31 15.49 -6.71 10.27
C GLU A 31 16.61 -5.68 10.44
N GLU A 32 16.59 -4.59 9.68
CA GLU A 32 17.53 -3.46 9.81
C GLU A 32 17.47 -2.81 11.19
N ALA A 33 16.28 -2.73 11.78
CA ALA A 33 16.07 -2.25 13.13
C ALA A 33 16.34 -3.32 14.21
N GLU A 34 16.93 -4.46 13.85
CA GLU A 34 17.34 -5.54 14.76
C GLU A 34 16.17 -6.13 15.57
N TYR A 35 14.95 -6.11 15.01
CA TYR A 35 13.82 -6.88 15.53
C TYR A 35 13.88 -8.31 15.02
N GLU A 36 13.47 -9.26 15.87
CA GLU A 36 13.31 -10.65 15.44
C GLU A 36 11.92 -10.81 14.82
N VAL A 37 11.87 -11.28 13.56
CA VAL A 37 10.63 -11.40 12.79
C VAL A 37 10.37 -12.84 12.36
N GLU A 38 9.13 -13.29 12.52
CA GLU A 38 8.69 -14.61 12.07
C GLU A 38 7.41 -14.47 11.23
N LEU A 39 7.43 -14.96 9.99
CA LEU A 39 6.26 -14.93 9.10
C LEU A 39 5.69 -16.34 8.95
N GLN A 40 4.40 -16.48 9.20
CA GLN A 40 3.67 -17.74 9.08
C GLN A 40 2.43 -17.57 8.18
N LYS A 41 2.29 -18.41 7.16
CA LYS A 41 1.08 -18.45 6.32
C LYS A 41 0.03 -19.39 6.94
N MET A 42 -1.19 -18.89 7.10
CA MET A 42 -2.34 -19.62 7.65
C MET A 42 -3.54 -19.47 6.71
N GLY A 43 -3.70 -20.44 5.81
CA GLY A 43 -4.71 -20.37 4.75
C GLY A 43 -4.42 -19.24 3.75
N GLU A 44 -5.34 -18.30 3.61
CA GLU A 44 -5.19 -17.08 2.79
C GLU A 44 -4.51 -15.94 3.54
N PHE A 45 -4.34 -16.06 4.87
CA PHE A 45 -3.77 -15.00 5.70
C PHE A 45 -2.28 -15.23 6.00
N PHE A 46 -1.60 -14.13 6.30
CA PHE A 46 -0.23 -14.08 6.76
C PHE A 46 -0.20 -13.56 8.18
N ILE A 47 0.54 -14.24 9.04
CA ILE A 47 0.75 -13.85 10.44
C ILE A 47 2.22 -13.45 10.57
N LEU A 48 2.47 -12.19 10.89
CA LEU A 48 3.79 -11.69 11.22
C LEU A 48 3.91 -11.57 12.73
N ARG A 49 4.90 -12.24 13.31
CA ARG A 49 5.32 -12.08 14.70
C ARG A 49 6.56 -11.22 14.73
N ILE A 50 6.58 -10.22 15.59
CA ILE A 50 7.69 -9.30 15.77
C ILE A 50 8.07 -9.33 17.24
N THR A 51 9.32 -9.66 17.56
CA THR A 51 9.85 -9.68 18.92
C THR A 51 10.86 -8.55 19.07
N LYS A 52 10.70 -7.73 20.11
CA LYS A 52 11.67 -6.68 20.44
C LYS A 52 12.87 -7.28 21.15
N THR A 53 14.06 -7.08 20.62
CA THR A 53 15.33 -7.54 21.18
C THR A 53 16.03 -6.40 21.93
N GLU A 54 17.08 -6.72 22.70
CA GLU A 54 17.91 -5.70 23.37
C GLU A 54 18.65 -4.79 22.38
N SER A 55 18.93 -5.31 21.17
CA SER A 55 19.57 -4.55 20.09
C SER A 55 18.56 -3.79 19.22
N SER A 56 17.25 -3.99 19.42
CA SER A 56 16.23 -3.36 18.58
C SER A 56 16.27 -1.84 18.71
N ARG A 57 16.35 -1.16 17.56
CA ARG A 57 16.41 0.30 17.48
C ARG A 57 15.01 0.87 17.28
N GLU A 58 14.79 2.08 17.77
CA GLU A 58 13.54 2.80 17.52
C GLU A 58 13.32 3.00 16.01
N LEU A 59 12.16 2.57 15.53
CA LEU A 59 11.72 2.79 14.16
C LEU A 59 11.29 4.25 14.01
N ASN A 60 12.27 5.16 13.87
CA ASN A 60 12.03 6.56 13.59
C ASN A 60 11.61 6.75 12.13
N MET A 61 10.35 6.46 11.84
CA MET A 61 9.71 6.82 10.58
C MET A 61 8.27 7.24 10.87
N GLU A 62 7.89 8.43 10.42
CA GLU A 62 6.48 8.74 10.17
C GLU A 62 5.97 7.67 9.22
N VAL A 63 5.24 6.71 9.77
CA VAL A 63 4.60 5.66 8.97
C VAL A 63 3.44 6.30 8.25
N GLU A 64 3.66 6.71 7.01
CA GLU A 64 2.60 6.52 6.03
C GLU A 64 2.43 5.00 5.93
N GLU A 65 1.40 4.46 6.60
CA GLU A 65 1.05 3.04 6.48
C GLU A 65 0.97 2.68 4.99
N CYS A 66 1.72 1.63 4.64
CA CYS A 66 1.85 1.02 3.32
C CYS A 66 2.63 1.84 2.26
N ASP A 67 3.96 1.87 2.39
CA ASP A 67 4.83 2.00 1.22
C ASP A 67 4.77 0.66 0.46
N GLU A 68 3.73 0.49 -0.37
CA GLU A 68 3.63 -0.65 -1.28
C GLU A 68 4.53 -0.37 -2.46
N SER A 69 5.56 -1.19 -2.62
CA SER A 69 6.05 -1.49 -3.96
C SER A 69 4.84 -2.00 -4.75
N LEU A 70 4.39 -1.25 -5.75
CA LEU A 70 3.19 -1.59 -6.51
C LEU A 70 3.54 -2.72 -7.49
N GLU A 71 3.48 -3.96 -7.00
CA GLU A 71 3.87 -5.17 -7.74
C GLU A 71 2.94 -5.45 -8.93
N GLU A 72 1.64 -5.15 -8.79
CA GLU A 72 0.64 -5.28 -9.86
C GLU A 72 -0.42 -4.17 -9.80
N ILE A 73 -0.75 -3.59 -10.95
CA ILE A 73 -1.91 -2.70 -11.10
C ILE A 73 -3.20 -3.54 -11.23
N THR A 74 -3.99 -3.56 -10.16
CA THR A 74 -5.29 -4.23 -10.07
C THR A 74 -6.42 -3.25 -9.79
N GLU A 75 -7.68 -3.69 -9.89
CA GLU A 75 -8.82 -2.85 -9.53
C GLU A 75 -8.84 -2.42 -8.05
N ASN A 76 -8.14 -3.16 -7.18
CA ASN A 76 -8.03 -2.86 -5.76
C ASN A 76 -6.86 -1.92 -5.43
N THR A 77 -6.03 -1.60 -6.43
CA THR A 77 -4.90 -0.68 -6.25
C THR A 77 -5.38 0.70 -5.80
N ASN A 78 -4.73 1.24 -4.76
CA ASN A 78 -4.99 2.58 -4.25
C ASN A 78 -4.51 3.64 -5.26
N VAL A 79 -5.34 4.66 -5.51
CA VAL A 79 -5.05 5.66 -6.55
C VAL A 79 -3.82 6.51 -6.18
N ALA A 80 -3.61 6.87 -4.92
CA ALA A 80 -2.43 7.62 -4.52
C ALA A 80 -1.14 6.80 -4.70
N LYS A 81 -1.20 5.49 -4.44
CA LYS A 81 -0.05 4.60 -4.63
C LYS A 81 0.28 4.41 -6.11
N LEU A 82 -0.73 4.23 -6.94
CA LEU A 82 -0.58 4.19 -8.40
C LEU A 82 0.11 5.47 -8.92
N LEU A 83 -0.33 6.64 -8.46
CA LEU A 83 0.26 7.93 -8.88
C LEU A 83 1.67 8.16 -8.31
N LYS A 84 2.00 7.57 -7.17
CA LYS A 84 3.34 7.61 -6.57
C LYS A 84 4.31 6.71 -7.36
N ALA A 85 3.89 5.50 -7.69
CA ALA A 85 4.69 4.54 -8.45
C ALA A 85 4.84 4.94 -9.93
N TYR A 86 3.74 5.39 -10.55
CA TYR A 86 3.69 5.76 -11.95
C TYR A 86 3.05 7.15 -12.10
N PRO A 87 3.82 8.25 -11.99
CA PRO A 87 3.27 9.60 -12.13
C PRO A 87 2.53 9.85 -13.46
N GLU A 88 2.95 9.19 -14.54
CA GLU A 88 2.32 9.23 -15.86
C GLU A 88 0.92 8.58 -15.91
N SER A 89 0.56 7.78 -14.90
CA SER A 89 -0.80 7.24 -14.75
C SER A 89 -1.85 8.33 -14.58
N LEU A 90 -1.46 9.52 -14.10
CA LEU A 90 -2.37 10.65 -13.92
C LEU A 90 -3.06 11.04 -15.24
N ASP A 91 -2.30 11.14 -16.33
CA ASP A 91 -2.83 11.50 -17.65
C ASP A 91 -3.81 10.45 -18.16
N ILE A 92 -3.52 9.16 -17.91
CA ILE A 92 -4.41 8.05 -18.23
C ILE A 92 -5.70 8.18 -17.43
N LEU A 93 -5.63 8.32 -16.10
CA LEU A 93 -6.81 8.47 -15.25
C LEU A 93 -7.68 9.67 -15.70
N VAL A 94 -7.07 10.82 -15.98
CA VAL A 94 -7.79 12.01 -16.45
C VAL A 94 -8.48 11.76 -17.81
N LYS A 95 -7.80 11.10 -18.76
CA LYS A 95 -8.37 10.68 -20.06
C LYS A 95 -9.62 9.82 -19.92
N TYR A 96 -9.69 8.97 -18.89
CA TYR A 96 -10.84 8.10 -18.63
C TYR A 96 -11.94 8.73 -17.77
N GLY A 97 -11.81 10.00 -17.38
CA GLY A 97 -12.86 10.76 -16.68
C GLY A 97 -12.56 11.05 -15.21
N PHE A 98 -11.34 10.75 -14.72
CA PHE A 98 -10.89 11.13 -13.38
C PHE A 98 -10.37 12.57 -13.32
N SER A 99 -11.06 13.51 -13.96
CA SER A 99 -10.69 14.93 -14.02
C SER A 99 -10.46 15.59 -12.65
N PRO A 100 -11.17 15.24 -11.55
CA PRO A 100 -10.89 15.78 -10.22
C PRO A 100 -9.47 15.52 -9.70
N LEU A 101 -8.79 14.46 -10.18
CA LEU A 101 -7.41 14.14 -9.77
C LEU A 101 -6.37 15.10 -10.36
N HIS A 102 -6.74 15.91 -11.36
CA HIS A 102 -5.86 16.96 -11.88
C HIS A 102 -5.63 18.07 -10.84
N ASN A 103 -6.57 18.28 -9.92
CA ASN A 103 -6.40 19.23 -8.83
C ASN A 103 -5.47 18.62 -7.76
N PRO A 104 -4.29 19.21 -7.48
CA PRO A 104 -3.33 18.66 -6.52
C PRO A 104 -3.89 18.47 -5.10
N VAL A 105 -4.84 19.31 -4.69
CA VAL A 105 -5.48 19.21 -3.37
C VAL A 105 -6.38 17.98 -3.31
N LEU A 106 -7.25 17.82 -4.31
CA LEU A 106 -8.12 16.65 -4.42
C LEU A 106 -7.33 15.36 -4.65
N ARG A 107 -6.21 15.44 -5.38
CA ARG A 107 -5.28 14.32 -5.54
C ARG A 107 -4.69 13.88 -4.21
N LYS A 108 -4.30 14.81 -3.33
CA LYS A 108 -3.74 14.45 -2.02
C LYS A 108 -4.79 13.89 -1.06
N THR A 109 -6.06 14.26 -1.19
CA THR A 109 -7.13 13.83 -0.28
C THR A 109 -7.89 12.61 -0.80
N LEU A 110 -8.47 12.69 -2.01
CA LEU A 110 -9.30 11.64 -2.58
C LEU A 110 -8.48 10.44 -3.04
N ALA A 111 -7.31 10.66 -3.66
CA ALA A 111 -6.54 9.54 -4.19
C ALA A 111 -6.04 8.61 -3.07
N ARG A 112 -5.80 9.13 -1.86
CA ARG A 112 -5.34 8.35 -0.71
C ARG A 112 -6.43 7.45 -0.15
N THR A 113 -7.70 7.81 -0.30
CA THR A 113 -8.82 7.12 0.36
C THR A 113 -9.57 6.15 -0.56
N VAL A 114 -9.29 6.15 -1.86
CA VAL A 114 -10.03 5.33 -2.83
C VAL A 114 -9.13 4.41 -3.66
N THR A 115 -9.66 3.24 -3.99
CA THR A 115 -9.11 2.32 -4.99
C THR A 115 -9.64 2.63 -6.39
N LEU A 116 -9.00 2.10 -7.44
CA LEU A 116 -9.50 2.24 -8.82
C LEU A 116 -10.96 1.78 -8.97
N LYS A 117 -11.34 0.67 -8.33
CA LYS A 117 -12.71 0.15 -8.29
C LYS A 117 -13.69 1.10 -7.62
N GLN A 118 -13.31 1.70 -6.49
CA GLN A 118 -14.15 2.68 -5.80
C GLN A 118 -14.27 3.96 -6.63
N ALA A 119 -13.18 4.40 -7.24
CA ALA A 119 -13.13 5.57 -8.09
C ALA A 119 -14.06 5.40 -9.32
N LYS A 120 -14.06 4.22 -9.96
CA LYS A 120 -15.02 3.85 -11.02
C LYS A 120 -16.47 4.08 -10.60
N LYS A 121 -16.85 3.64 -9.39
CA LYS A 121 -18.21 3.80 -8.86
C LYS A 121 -18.58 5.27 -8.65
N LEU A 122 -17.64 6.06 -8.14
CA LEU A 122 -17.87 7.49 -7.86
C LEU A 122 -18.16 8.30 -9.13
N ILE A 123 -17.52 7.95 -10.25
CA ILE A 123 -17.72 8.65 -11.53
C ILE A 123 -18.73 7.96 -12.46
N GLY A 124 -19.36 6.86 -12.02
CA GLY A 124 -20.34 6.13 -12.82
C GLY A 124 -19.76 5.52 -14.11
N MET A 125 -18.49 5.09 -14.09
CA MET A 125 -17.85 4.51 -15.28
C MET A 125 -18.36 3.08 -15.57
N SER A 126 -18.60 2.76 -16.85
CA SER A 126 -18.97 1.41 -17.29
C SER A 126 -17.81 0.41 -17.16
N ASP A 127 -18.13 -0.87 -16.98
CA ASP A 127 -17.15 -1.96 -16.88
C ASP A 127 -16.22 -2.05 -18.09
N GLU A 128 -16.73 -1.84 -19.31
CA GLU A 128 -15.93 -1.88 -20.53
C GLU A 128 -14.87 -0.77 -20.57
N LYS A 129 -15.26 0.47 -20.22
CA LYS A 129 -14.32 1.60 -20.13
C LYS A 129 -13.30 1.37 -19.02
N PHE A 130 -13.72 0.83 -17.88
CA PHE A 130 -12.85 0.55 -16.75
C PHE A 130 -11.79 -0.49 -17.08
N LYS A 131 -12.17 -1.59 -17.73
CA LYS A 131 -11.22 -2.61 -18.20
C LYS A 131 -10.20 -2.00 -19.16
N GLY A 132 -10.64 -1.21 -20.14
CA GLY A 132 -9.74 -0.53 -21.07
C GLY A 132 -8.73 0.38 -20.36
N MET A 133 -9.16 1.09 -19.32
CA MET A 133 -8.28 1.92 -18.51
C MET A 133 -7.24 1.09 -17.74
N VAL A 134 -7.66 0.04 -17.04
CA VAL A 134 -6.76 -0.81 -16.26
C VAL A 134 -5.72 -1.45 -17.18
N GLU A 135 -6.11 -1.90 -18.37
CA GLU A 135 -5.18 -2.42 -19.38
C GLU A 135 -4.19 -1.37 -19.89
N GLU A 136 -4.60 -0.10 -20.05
CA GLU A 136 -3.67 0.99 -20.37
C GLU A 136 -2.70 1.25 -19.21
N LEU A 137 -3.17 1.23 -17.97
CA LEU A 137 -2.33 1.40 -16.78
C LEU A 137 -1.30 0.28 -16.65
N LYS A 138 -1.68 -0.98 -16.87
CA LYS A 138 -0.78 -2.14 -16.85
C LYS A 138 0.36 -2.08 -17.86
N LYS A 139 0.22 -1.30 -18.94
CA LYS A 139 1.32 -1.09 -19.90
C LYS A 139 2.47 -0.27 -19.30
N LEU A 140 2.21 0.48 -18.22
CA LEU A 140 3.23 1.24 -17.51
C LEU A 140 4.16 0.33 -16.71
N GLU A 141 3.69 -0.84 -16.28
CA GLU A 141 4.50 -1.84 -15.56
C GLU A 141 5.56 -2.50 -16.44
N LYS A 142 5.42 -2.40 -17.77
CA LYS A 142 6.27 -3.08 -18.76
C LYS A 142 7.33 -2.17 -19.39
N LYS A 143 7.49 -0.95 -18.88
CA LYS A 143 8.51 0.02 -19.30
C LYS A 143 9.65 0.07 -18.30
#